data_AF-A0A522LE24-F1
#
_entry.id   AF-A0A522LE24-F1
#
_cell.length_a   1.000
_cell.length_b   1.000
_cell.length_c   1.000
_cell.angle_alpha   90.00
_cell.angle_beta   90.00
_cell.angle_gamma   90.00
#
_symmetry.space_group_name_H-M   'P 1'
#
loop_
_entity.id
_entity.type
_entity.pdbx_description
1 polymer ?
#
loop_
_entity_poly.entity_id
_entity_poly.type
_entity_poly.pdbx_seq_one_letter_code
_entity_poly.pdbx_strand_id
1 'polypeptide(L)'
;MSEHILSLSDFKADASQLLKRMREHDATPLVLTQNGRASAVVQNYDEYQQLQKSLAMMKLIAMGEADIAAGKLVPQEQVFAKARAQLAAYLKSDG
;
A
#
# COMPACT_ATOMS: atom_id res chain seq x y z
N MET A 1 -4.86 17.03 -8.82
CA MET A 1 -5.59 15.75 -8.82
C MET A 1 -7.05 16.08 -8.93
N SER A 2 -7.75 15.53 -9.93
CA SER A 2 -9.20 15.68 -10.06
C SER A 2 -9.89 14.70 -9.12
N GLU A 3 -10.76 15.19 -8.25
CA GLU A 3 -11.61 14.35 -7.40
C GLU A 3 -12.96 14.14 -8.08
N HIS A 4 -13.37 12.89 -8.25
CA HIS A 4 -14.70 12.57 -8.73
C HIS A 4 -15.65 12.40 -7.55
N ILE A 5 -16.53 13.38 -7.35
CA ILE A 5 -17.47 13.41 -6.23
C ILE A 5 -18.85 12.97 -6.71
N LEU A 6 -19.45 12.00 -6.01
CA LEU A 6 -20.77 11.44 -6.32
C LEU A 6 -21.63 11.33 -5.05
N SER A 7 -22.96 11.43 -5.16
CA SER A 7 -23.82 11.10 -4.02
C SER A 7 -23.90 9.58 -3.81
N LEU A 8 -24.12 9.15 -2.57
CA LEU A 8 -24.34 7.73 -2.27
C LEU A 8 -25.58 7.19 -3.00
N SER A 9 -26.59 8.04 -3.24
CA SER A 9 -27.79 7.66 -3.99
C SER A 9 -27.48 7.38 -5.45
N ASP A 10 -26.70 8.25 -6.11
CA ASP A 10 -26.28 8.06 -7.50
C ASP A 10 -25.38 6.83 -7.63
N PHE A 11 -24.50 6.61 -6.65
CA PHE A 11 -23.63 5.44 -6.63
C PHE A 11 -24.45 4.15 -6.59
N LYS A 12 -25.47 4.10 -5.73
CA LYS A 12 -26.36 2.92 -5.62
C LYS A 12 -27.14 2.65 -6.89
N ALA A 13 -27.51 3.69 -7.63
CA ALA A 13 -28.28 3.55 -8.86
C ALA A 13 -27.48 2.90 -10.00
N ASP A 14 -26.16 3.11 -10.07
CA ASP A 14 -25.31 2.65 -11.18
C ASP A 14 -23.96 2.03 -10.74
N ALA A 15 -23.92 1.42 -9.55
CA ALA A 15 -22.68 0.92 -8.95
C ALA A 15 -21.91 -0.04 -9.89
N SER A 16 -22.62 -0.94 -10.56
CA SER A 16 -22.00 -1.95 -11.43
C SER A 16 -21.29 -1.33 -12.63
N GLN A 17 -21.87 -0.35 -13.33
CA GLN A 17 -21.17 0.32 -14.43
C GLN A 17 -20.05 1.21 -13.93
N LEU A 18 -20.24 1.91 -12.80
CA LEU A 18 -19.20 2.75 -12.22
C LEU A 18 -17.96 1.91 -11.86
N LEU A 19 -18.16 0.78 -11.17
CA LEU A 19 -17.07 -0.16 -10.84
C LEU A 19 -16.45 -0.81 -12.07
N LYS A 20 -17.23 -1.06 -13.14
CA LYS A 20 -16.71 -1.57 -14.41
C LYS A 20 -15.80 -0.52 -15.08
N ARG A 21 -16.28 0.72 -15.23
CA ARG A 21 -15.50 1.84 -15.78
C ARG A 21 -14.24 2.10 -14.98
N MET A 22 -14.31 2.04 -13.65
CA MET A 22 -13.15 2.21 -12.77
C MET A 22 -12.06 1.15 -12.99
N ARG A 23 -12.47 -0.06 -13.42
CA ARG A 23 -11.53 -1.16 -13.68
C ARG A 23 -10.95 -1.10 -15.09
N GLU A 24 -11.73 -0.63 -16.06
CA GLU A 24 -11.40 -0.72 -17.49
C GLU A 24 -10.77 0.56 -18.05
N HIS A 25 -11.06 1.73 -17.47
CA HIS A 25 -10.80 3.01 -18.14
C HIS A 25 -10.15 4.07 -17.25
N ASP A 26 -10.57 4.19 -16.01
CA ASP A 26 -10.14 5.29 -15.14
C ASP A 26 -10.05 4.84 -13.69
N ALA A 27 -8.83 4.73 -13.21
CA ALA A 27 -8.56 4.23 -11.88
C ALA A 27 -8.65 5.35 -10.81
N THR A 28 -9.10 6.55 -11.20
CA THR A 28 -9.30 7.66 -10.26
C THR A 28 -10.30 7.29 -9.15
N PRO A 29 -9.95 7.47 -7.86
CA PRO A 29 -10.86 7.22 -6.75
C PRO A 29 -12.11 8.10 -6.79
N LEU A 30 -13.25 7.53 -6.43
CA LEU A 30 -14.52 8.24 -6.27
C LEU A 30 -14.74 8.62 -4.81
N VAL A 31 -15.10 9.88 -4.55
CA VAL A 31 -15.54 10.35 -3.24
C VAL A 31 -17.07 10.29 -3.18
N LEU A 32 -17.60 9.51 -2.24
CA LEU A 32 -19.03 9.42 -2.00
C LEU A 32 -19.46 10.45 -0.95
N THR A 33 -20.60 11.09 -1.21
CA THR A 33 -21.24 12.03 -0.29
C THR A 33 -22.56 11.50 0.24
N GLN A 34 -22.88 11.85 1.49
CA GLN A 34 -24.19 11.62 2.10
C GLN A 34 -24.64 12.91 2.78
N ASN A 35 -25.87 13.36 2.49
CA ASN A 35 -26.39 14.64 2.95
C ASN A 35 -25.44 15.83 2.63
N GLY A 36 -24.82 15.80 1.44
CA GLY A 36 -23.89 16.83 0.98
C GLY A 36 -22.50 16.81 1.62
N ARG A 37 -22.16 15.79 2.43
CA ARG A 37 -20.84 15.66 3.08
C ARG A 37 -20.11 14.42 2.60
N ALA A 38 -18.82 14.54 2.32
CA ALA A 38 -17.96 13.40 2.01
C ALA A 38 -18.00 12.38 3.15
N SER A 39 -18.20 11.11 2.82
CA SER A 39 -18.39 10.02 3.80
C SER A 39 -17.60 8.76 3.50
N ALA A 40 -17.24 8.50 2.23
CA ALA A 40 -16.46 7.32 1.84
C ALA A 40 -15.67 7.58 0.56
N VAL A 41 -14.67 6.74 0.31
CA VAL A 41 -13.92 6.68 -0.95
C VAL A 41 -14.04 5.28 -1.52
N VAL A 42 -14.36 5.19 -2.81
CA VAL A 42 -14.34 3.94 -3.59
C VAL A 42 -13.14 4.00 -4.52
N GLN A 43 -12.33 2.96 -4.55
CA GLN A 43 -11.13 2.89 -5.37
C GLN A 43 -10.91 1.47 -5.88
N ASN A 44 -10.08 1.33 -6.92
CA ASN A 44 -9.67 0.03 -7.42
C ASN A 44 -8.87 -0.72 -6.32
N TYR A 45 -9.13 -2.03 -6.18
CA TYR A 45 -8.47 -2.86 -5.18
C TYR A 45 -6.95 -2.97 -5.40
N ASP A 46 -6.51 -3.15 -6.65
CA ASP A 46 -5.09 -3.35 -6.94
C ASP A 46 -4.30 -2.06 -6.69
N GLU A 47 -4.89 -0.91 -7.00
CA GLU A 47 -4.29 0.39 -6.68
C GLU A 47 -4.26 0.68 -5.19
N TYR A 48 -5.32 0.31 -4.45
CA TYR A 48 -5.29 0.38 -3.00
C TYR A 48 -4.13 -0.45 -2.43
N GLN A 49 -3.94 -1.67 -2.93
CA GLN A 49 -2.82 -2.52 -2.51
C GLN A 49 -1.47 -1.90 -2.87
N GLN A 50 -1.34 -1.31 -4.06
CA GLN A 50 -0.12 -0.63 -4.48
C GLN A 50 0.19 0.60 -3.60
N LEU A 51 -0.83 1.38 -3.26
CA LEU A 51 -0.70 2.51 -2.34
C LEU A 51 -0.24 2.03 -0.95
N GLN A 52 -0.86 0.97 -0.42
CA GLN A 52 -0.47 0.42 0.88
C GLN A 52 0.97 -0.09 0.89
N LYS A 53 1.41 -0.77 -0.17
CA LYS A 53 2.81 -1.20 -0.32
C LYS A 53 3.76 -0.01 -0.39
N SER A 54 3.37 1.05 -1.09
CA SER A 54 4.17 2.28 -1.22
C SER A 54 4.33 2.97 0.13
N LEU A 55 3.25 3.11 0.90
CA LEU A 55 3.29 3.67 2.26
C LEU A 55 4.14 2.82 3.21
N ALA A 56 4.04 1.49 3.12
CA ALA A 56 4.88 0.60 3.90
C ALA A 56 6.37 0.77 3.55
N MET A 57 6.71 0.87 2.26
CA MET A 57 8.07 1.14 1.82
C MET A 57 8.59 2.49 2.32
N MET A 58 7.79 3.56 2.18
CA MET A 58 8.15 4.89 2.70
C MET A 58 8.43 4.86 4.20
N LYS A 59 7.64 4.11 4.97
CA LYS A 59 7.89 3.93 6.41
C LYS A 59 9.22 3.23 6.68
N LEU A 60 9.54 2.17 5.93
CA LEU A 60 10.83 1.47 6.07
C LEU A 60 12.01 2.37 5.75
N ILE A 61 11.89 3.21 4.71
CA ILE A 61 12.92 4.19 4.35
C ILE A 61 13.11 5.21 5.49
N ALA A 62 12.02 5.82 5.98
CA ALA A 62 12.08 6.79 7.07
C ALA A 62 12.68 6.18 8.35
N MET A 63 12.37 4.92 8.65
CA MET A 63 12.98 4.20 9.77
C MET A 63 14.49 4.00 9.55
N GLY A 64 14.91 3.62 8.34
CA GLY A 64 16.32 3.48 7.99
C GLY A 64 17.09 4.79 8.10
N GLU A 65 16.50 5.90 7.64
CA GLU A 65 17.09 7.24 7.79
C GLU A 65 17.26 7.62 9.27
N ALA A 66 16.26 7.33 10.10
CA ALA A 66 16.34 7.55 11.55
C ALA A 66 17.43 6.70 12.21
N ASP A 67 17.58 5.43 11.82
CA ASP A 67 18.62 4.55 12.33
C ASP A 67 20.03 5.01 11.92
N ILE A 68 20.20 5.51 10.68
CA ILE A 68 21.44 6.14 10.22
C ILE A 68 21.78 7.36 11.08
N ALA A 69 20.83 8.27 11.27
CA ALA A 69 21.02 9.48 12.07
C ALA A 69 21.37 9.16 13.53
N ALA A 70 20.84 8.06 14.07
CA ALA A 70 21.13 7.58 15.43
C ALA A 70 22.39 6.69 15.53
N GLY A 71 23.10 6.44 14.43
CA GLY A 71 24.28 5.56 14.40
C GLY A 71 23.97 4.08 14.66
N LYS A 72 22.71 3.65 14.53
CA LYS A 72 22.25 2.27 14.72
C LYS A 72 22.55 1.41 13.48
N LEU A 73 23.84 1.28 13.18
CA LEU A 73 24.34 0.64 11.97
C LEU A 73 25.00 -0.70 12.28
N VAL A 74 24.88 -1.64 11.34
CA VAL A 74 25.59 -2.93 11.40
C VAL A 74 26.53 -3.01 10.19
N PRO A 75 27.82 -3.34 10.38
CA PRO A 75 28.74 -3.52 9.26
C PRO A 75 28.24 -4.61 8.29
N GLN A 76 28.40 -4.36 6.99
CA GLN A 76 27.94 -5.25 5.92
C GLN A 76 28.43 -6.70 6.10
N GLU A 77 29.69 -6.88 6.50
CA GLU A 77 30.29 -8.20 6.71
C GLU A 77 29.52 -9.03 7.75
N GLN A 78 29.07 -8.39 8.83
CA GLN A 78 28.30 -9.04 9.89
C GLN A 78 26.90 -9.44 9.42
N VAL A 79 26.25 -8.61 8.59
CA VAL A 79 24.95 -8.92 7.99
C VAL A 79 25.03 -10.20 7.15
N PHE A 80 25.99 -10.27 6.24
CA PHE A 80 26.16 -11.45 5.38
C PHE A 80 26.62 -12.70 6.15
N ALA A 81 27.47 -12.55 7.16
CA ALA A 81 27.85 -13.66 8.02
C ALA A 81 26.63 -14.26 8.73
N LYS A 82 25.77 -13.41 9.30
CA LYS A 82 24.53 -13.85 9.97
C LYS A 82 23.56 -14.52 9.01
N ALA A 83 23.34 -13.95 7.82
CA ALA A 83 22.45 -14.53 6.82
C ALA A 83 22.92 -15.93 6.35
N ARG A 84 24.22 -16.10 6.11
CA ARG A 84 24.80 -17.41 5.76
C ARG A 84 24.63 -18.44 6.87
N ALA A 85 24.85 -18.05 8.12
CA ALA A 85 24.67 -18.93 9.27
C ALA A 85 23.22 -19.39 9.43
N GLN A 86 22.26 -18.50 9.24
CA GLN A 86 20.82 -18.83 9.28
C GLN A 86 20.43 -19.79 8.17
N LEU A 87 20.89 -19.55 6.93
CA LEU A 87 20.64 -20.45 5.81
C LEU A 87 21.24 -21.84 6.05
N ALA A 88 22.48 -21.92 6.56
CA ALA A 88 23.12 -23.19 6.87
C ALA A 88 22.39 -23.96 7.99
N ALA A 89 21.79 -23.26 8.96
CA ALA A 89 20.98 -23.88 10.01
C ALA A 89 19.67 -24.45 9.45
N TYR A 90 18.97 -23.69 8.61
CA TYR A 90 17.74 -24.13 7.94
C TYR A 90 17.97 -25.40 7.09
N LEU A 91 19.04 -25.43 6.31
CA LEU A 91 19.38 -26.59 5.47
C LEU A 91 19.77 -27.85 6.27
N LYS A 92 20.18 -27.70 7.53
CA LYS A 92 20.50 -28.83 8.43
C LYS A 92 19.29 -29.36 9.19
N SER A 93 18.19 -28.59 9.26
CA SER A 93 16.96 -29.01 9.95
C SER A 93 15.95 -29.71 9.03
N ASP A 94 16.07 -29.53 7.71
CA ASP A 94 15.21 -30.14 6.68
C ASP A 94 15.77 -31.46 6.11
N GLY A 95 16.85 -32.02 6.70
CA GLY A 95 17.46 -33.31 6.33
C GLY A 95 17.71 -34.19 7.54
#